data_AF-A0A968Q464-F1
#
_entry.id   AF-A0A968Q464-F1
#
_cell.length_a   1.000
_cell.length_b   1.000
_cell.length_c   1.000
_cell.angle_alpha   90.00
_cell.angle_beta   90.00
_cell.angle_gamma   90.00
#
_symmetry.space_group_name_H-M   'P 1'
#
loop_
_entity.id
_entity.type
_entity.pdbx_description
1 polymer ?
#
loop_
_entity_poly.entity_id
_entity_poly.type
_entity_poly.pdbx_seq_one_letter_code
_entity_poly.pdbx_strand_id
1 'polypeptide(L)' 'MWSADRDKTILVWDLNEGRLVQKITGFDTDIWRLAVRPDGQIITVGGTEPYNIRVWQVNSPLTP' A
#
# COMPACT_ATOMS: atom_id res chain seq x y z
N MET A 1 9.96 -1.87 2.99
CA MET A 1 8.87 -2.73 3.49
C MET A 1 7.54 -2.04 3.32
N TRP A 2 6.45 -2.80 3.17
CA TRP A 2 5.09 -2.25 3.05
C TRP A 2 4.20 -2.83 4.14
N SER A 3 3.34 -2.00 4.72
CA SER A 3 2.32 -2.42 5.68
C SER A 3 0.99 -1.77 5.33
N ALA A 4 -0.11 -2.51 5.50
CA ALA A 4 -1.46 -2.01 5.32
C ALA A 4 -2.24 -2.11 6.63
N ASP A 5 -3.14 -1.16 6.85
CA ASP A 5 -3.91 -1.05 8.08
C ASP A 5 -5.43 -1.04 7.79
N ARG A 6 -6.22 -1.41 8.81
CA ARG A 6 -7.67 -1.24 8.83
C ARG A 6 -8.07 0.23 8.79
N ASP A 7 -7.17 1.13 9.20
CA ASP A 7 -7.31 2.59 9.03
C ASP A 7 -7.15 3.06 7.57
N LYS A 8 -7.42 2.16 6.60
CA LYS A 8 -7.50 2.45 5.17
C LYS A 8 -6.24 3.10 4.61
N THR A 9 -5.10 2.69 5.15
CA THR A 9 -3.81 3.31 4.92
C THR A 9 -2.79 2.25 4.54
N ILE A 10 -1.90 2.62 3.62
CA ILE A 10 -0.67 1.86 3.35
C ILE A 10 0.52 2.72 3.75
N LEU A 11 1.45 2.10 4.48
CA LEU A 11 2.71 2.71 4.88
C LEU A 11 3.86 2.04 4.13
N VAL A 12 4.79 2.87 3.68
CA VAL A 12 6.01 2.48 2.98
C VAL A 12 7.20 2.82 3.86
N TRP A 13 8.00 1.83 4.16
CA TRP A 13 9.14 1.94 5.06
C TRP A 13 10.44 1.70 4.31
N ASP A 14 11.42 2.56 4.54
CA ASP A 14 12.81 2.32 4.22
C ASP A 14 13.39 1.42 5.31
N LEU A 15 13.84 0.22 4.94
CA LEU A 15 14.41 -0.71 5.91
C LEU A 15 15.89 -0.43 6.20
N ASN A 16 16.59 0.28 5.30
CA ASN A 16 18.00 0.64 5.50
C ASN A 16 18.10 1.73 6.58
N GLU A 17 17.23 2.73 6.49
CA GLU A 17 17.20 3.85 7.44
C GLU A 17 16.16 3.66 8.57
N GLY A 18 15.30 2.65 8.48
CA GLY A 18 14.25 2.39 9.47
C GLY A 18 13.16 3.47 9.54
N ARG A 19 12.99 4.27 8.49
CA ARG A 19 12.07 5.42 8.47
C ARG A 19 10.84 5.18 7.60
N LEU A 20 9.75 5.87 7.94
CA LEU A 20 8.57 5.95 7.08
C LEU A 20 8.89 6.85 5.88
N VAL A 21 8.78 6.31 4.68
CA VAL A 21 9.00 7.02 3.40
C VAL A 21 7.71 7.65 2.91
N GLN A 22 6.61 6.92 2.98
CA GLN A 22 5.35 7.35 2.39
C GLN A 22 4.15 6.78 3.13
N LYS A 23 3.10 7.60 3.24
CA LYS A 23 1.78 7.21 3.72
C LYS A 23 0.78 7.43 2.58
N ILE A 24 0.15 6.35 2.14
CA ILE A 24 -0.85 6.36 1.06
C ILE A 24 -2.23 6.24 1.71
N THR A 25 -3.07 7.24 1.46
CA THR A 25 -4.46 7.33 1.95
C THR A 25 -5.41 7.52 0.77
N GLY A 26 -6.72 7.53 1.02
CA GLY A 26 -7.75 7.62 -0.03
C GLY A 26 -8.38 6.27 -0.40
N PHE A 27 -8.18 5.25 0.43
CA PHE A 27 -8.94 4.01 0.34
C PHE A 27 -10.28 4.20 1.04
N ASP A 28 -11.36 3.82 0.35
CA ASP A 28 -12.72 3.96 0.89
C ASP A 28 -13.06 2.82 1.87
N THR A 29 -12.29 1.74 1.84
CA THR A 29 -12.46 0.51 2.61
C THR A 29 -11.17 0.08 3.31
N ASP A 30 -11.31 -0.71 4.36
CA ASP A 30 -10.20 -1.27 5.14
C ASP A 30 -9.39 -2.24 4.28
N ILE A 31 -8.06 -2.22 4.40
CA ILE A 31 -7.18 -3.03 3.54
C ILE A 31 -6.83 -4.33 4.26
N TRP A 32 -7.25 -5.46 3.69
CA TRP A 32 -6.99 -6.79 4.29
C TRP A 32 -5.83 -7.54 3.66
N ARG A 33 -5.55 -7.26 2.39
CA ARG A 33 -4.44 -7.85 1.64
C ARG A 33 -3.76 -6.80 0.81
N LEU A 34 -2.43 -6.91 0.77
CA LEU A 34 -1.53 -6.07 0.01
C LEU A 34 -0.55 -6.99 -0.74
N ALA A 35 -0.42 -6.79 -2.04
CA ALA A 35 0.63 -7.40 -2.86
C ALA A 35 1.36 -6.30 -3.63
N VAL A 36 2.68 -6.34 -3.62
CA VAL A 36 3.53 -5.35 -4.26
C VAL A 36 4.39 -6.04 -5.29
N ARG A 37 4.39 -5.52 -6.52
CA ARG A 37 5.31 -5.96 -7.58
C ARG A 37 6.62 -5.16 -7.50
N PRO A 38 7.74 -5.75 -7.95
CA PRO A 38 9.03 -5.04 -8.02
C PRO A 38 9.03 -3.77 -8.88
N ASP A 39 8.06 -3.63 -9.80
CA ASP A 39 7.91 -2.46 -10.67
C ASP A 39 7.12 -1.30 -10.05
N GLY A 40 6.78 -1.39 -8.75
CA GLY A 40 6.03 -0.35 -8.05
C GLY A 40 4.51 -0.41 -8.26
N GLN A 41 4.00 -1.43 -8.96
CA GLN A 41 2.57 -1.71 -9.00
C GLN A 41 2.13 -2.38 -7.70
N ILE A 42 1.03 -1.88 -7.13
CA ILE A 42 0.45 -2.37 -5.88
C ILE A 42 -0.96 -2.86 -6.15
N ILE A 43 -1.28 -4.03 -5.61
CA ILE A 43 -2.62 -4.59 -5.61
C ILE A 43 -3.11 -4.62 -4.15
N THR A 44 -4.28 -4.03 -3.92
CA THR A 44 -4.94 -3.99 -2.61
C THR A 44 -6.30 -4.66 -2.72
N VAL A 45 -6.65 -5.42 -1.69
CA VAL A 45 -8.00 -5.99 -1.53
C VAL A 45 -8.64 -5.36 -0.30
N GLY A 46 -9.77 -4.70 -0.52
CA GLY A 46 -10.63 -4.18 0.54
C GLY A 46 -11.37 -5.32 1.22
N GLY A 47 -11.43 -5.28 2.55
CA GLY A 47 -11.98 -6.38 3.35
C GLY A 47 -13.43 -6.23 3.79
N THR A 48 -14.07 -5.12 3.44
CA THR A 48 -15.45 -4.85 3.86
C THR A 48 -16.31 -4.53 2.65
N GLU A 49 -17.55 -5.02 2.64
CA GLU A 49 -18.38 -5.03 1.45
C GLU A 49 -18.70 -3.63 0.90
N PRO A 50 -18.73 -3.49 -0.45
CA PRO A 50 -18.42 -4.54 -1.43
C PRO A 50 -16.90 -4.82 -1.48
N TYR A 51 -16.52 -6.11 -1.49
CA TYR A 51 -15.12 -6.53 -1.64
C TYR A 51 -14.54 -5.97 -2.94
N ASN A 52 -13.68 -4.99 -2.82
CA ASN A 52 -13.10 -4.29 -3.96
C ASN A 52 -11.62 -4.66 -4.10
N ILE A 53 -11.25 -5.09 -5.31
CA ILE A 53 -9.85 -5.21 -5.70
C ILE A 53 -9.48 -3.92 -6.43
N ARG A 54 -8.46 -3.22 -5.93
CA ARG A 54 -7.92 -2.03 -6.57
C ARG A 54 -6.46 -2.24 -6.90
N VAL A 55 -6.07 -1.80 -8.10
CA VAL A 55 -4.69 -1.76 -8.56
C VAL A 55 -4.25 -0.31 -8.58
N TRP A 56 -3.14 -0.03 -7.92
CA TRP A 56 -2.53 1.28 -7.82
C TRP A 56 -1.14 1.23 -8.42
N GLN A 57 -0.76 2.29 -9.12
CA GLN A 57 0.60 2.48 -9.59
C GLN A 57 1.22 3.59 -8.76
N VAL A 58 2.28 3.25 -8.01
CA VAL A 58 3.05 4.26 -7.31
C VAL A 58 4.07 4.81 -8.28
N ASN A 59 3.78 6.00 -8.84
CA ASN A 59 4.63 6.68 -9.83
C ASN A 59 5.88 7.32 -9.23
N SER A 60 6.31 6.90 -8.04
CA SER A 60 7.58 7.34 -7.47
C SER A 60 8.63 6.28 -7.77
N PRO A 61 9.79 6.63 -8.36
CA PRO A 61 10.92 5.74 -8.31
C PRO A 61 11.27 5.58 -6.84
N LEU A 62 10.91 4.44 -6.25
CA LEU A 62 11.51 4.01 -5.00
C LEU A 62 12.95 3.66 -5.35
N THR A 63 13.79 4.69 -5.44
CA THR A 63 15.23 4.50 -5.53
C THR A 63 15.68 3.77 -4.26
N PRO A 64 16.43 2.67 -4.42
CA PRO A 64 16.91 1.85 -3.31
C PRO A 64 17.89 2.60 -2.39
#